data_AF-A0A1C0SAS4-F1
#
_entry.id   AF-A0A1C0SAS4-F1
#
_cell.length_a   1.000
_cell.length_b   1.000
_cell.length_c   1.000
_cell.angle_alpha   90.00
_cell.angle_beta   90.00
_cell.angle_gamma   90.00
#
_symmetry.space_group_name_H-M   'P 1'
#
loop_
_entity.id
_entity.type
_entity.pdbx_description
1 polymer ?
#
loop_
_entity_poly.entity_id
_entity_poly.type
_entity_poly.pdbx_seq_one_letter_code
_entity_poly.pdbx_strand_id
1 'polypeptide(L)'
;MLSLTDFISYLPGVKPRKARALIVNGDLLSKDERWDIFPRSDSIFDMVDVVGPDAASAILKAYRAGALPMNRGEVVRETPLADQYLENADVLRAKIAERRRKQACVNDVSLVEERDLLDNRLLDRIFWKHAGKGEATLTLAGIAVTKSVHGYQTNSGENTDYEVSFHWIGSDGERRSSGTGKPPAAFNRRNDADRNWGLHE
;
A
#
# COMPACT_ATOMS: atom_id res chain seq x y z
N MET A 1 -5.66 9.95 -2.57
CA MET A 1 -5.83 10.52 -1.22
C MET A 1 -4.75 11.55 -1.04
N LEU A 2 -5.08 12.69 -0.43
CA LEU A 2 -4.11 13.75 -0.14
C LEU A 2 -3.31 13.41 1.11
N SER A 3 -2.09 13.94 1.21
CA SER A 3 -1.41 13.93 2.50
C SER A 3 -2.15 14.83 3.48
N LEU A 4 -2.05 14.54 4.78
CA LEU A 4 -2.65 15.38 5.81
C LEU A 4 -2.12 16.82 5.73
N THR A 5 -0.83 16.98 5.43
CA THR A 5 -0.19 18.29 5.27
C THR A 5 -0.77 19.06 4.08
N ASP A 6 -0.96 18.40 2.94
CA ASP A 6 -1.53 19.04 1.74
C ASP A 6 -2.99 19.42 1.98
N PHE A 7 -3.77 18.56 2.63
CA PHE A 7 -5.16 18.88 2.96
C PHE A 7 -5.27 20.08 3.90
N ILE A 8 -4.41 20.17 4.94
CA ILE A 8 -4.36 21.35 5.82
C ILE A 8 -3.97 22.61 5.04
N SER A 9 -3.12 22.49 4.01
CA SER A 9 -2.74 23.63 3.17
C SER A 9 -3.90 24.23 2.37
N TYR A 10 -4.98 23.46 2.16
CA TYR A 10 -6.21 23.94 1.53
C TYR A 10 -7.11 24.77 2.47
N LEU A 11 -6.71 24.93 3.74
CA LEU A 11 -7.45 25.69 4.75
C LEU A 11 -6.80 27.06 4.97
N PRO A 12 -7.36 28.15 4.40
CA PRO A 12 -6.76 29.48 4.48
C PRO A 12 -6.58 29.96 5.93
N GLY A 13 -5.43 30.56 6.21
CA GLY A 13 -5.13 31.19 7.49
C GLY A 13 -4.81 30.23 8.63
N VAL A 14 -4.88 28.91 8.42
CA VAL A 14 -4.50 27.91 9.43
C VAL A 14 -2.98 27.83 9.59
N LYS A 15 -2.50 27.63 10.82
CA LYS A 15 -1.09 27.35 11.15
C LYS A 15 -0.81 25.86 10.96
N PRO A 16 -0.15 25.42 9.86
CA PRO A 16 -0.20 24.01 9.45
C PRO A 16 0.40 23.06 10.48
N ARG A 17 1.56 23.40 11.05
CA ARG A 17 2.24 22.57 12.06
C ARG A 17 1.42 22.42 13.34
N LYS A 18 0.78 23.50 13.81
CA LYS A 18 -0.05 23.49 15.02
C LYS A 18 -1.35 22.74 14.78
N ALA A 19 -1.98 22.94 13.62
CA ALA A 19 -3.17 22.19 13.23
C ALA A 19 -2.88 20.69 13.13
N ARG A 20 -1.78 20.29 12.47
CA ARG A 20 -1.38 18.88 12.41
C ARG A 20 -1.19 18.27 13.80
N ALA A 21 -0.50 18.97 14.70
CA ALA A 21 -0.31 18.50 16.08
C ALA A 21 -1.66 18.32 16.80
N LEU A 22 -2.59 19.27 16.65
CA LEU A 22 -3.94 19.18 17.23
C LEU A 22 -4.76 18.03 16.64
N ILE A 23 -4.68 17.81 15.33
CA ILE A 23 -5.40 16.74 14.61
C ILE A 23 -4.91 15.35 15.03
N VAL A 24 -3.59 15.15 15.07
CA VAL A 24 -2.99 13.83 15.32
C VAL A 24 -2.94 13.50 16.82
N ASN A 25 -2.56 14.47 17.66
CA ASN A 25 -2.28 14.24 19.07
C ASN A 25 -3.32 14.84 20.01
N GLY A 26 -4.21 15.71 19.53
CA GLY A 26 -5.22 16.38 20.35
C GLY A 26 -6.52 15.60 20.46
N ASP A 27 -7.58 16.31 20.82
CA ASP A 27 -8.96 15.85 21.03
C ASP A 27 -9.92 16.37 19.95
N LEU A 28 -9.40 17.02 18.91
CA LEU A 28 -10.19 17.57 17.80
C LEU A 28 -11.03 16.52 17.07
N LEU A 29 -10.44 15.34 16.86
CA LEU A 29 -11.05 14.22 16.16
C LEU A 29 -11.41 13.13 17.15
N SER A 30 -12.59 12.53 16.96
CA SER A 30 -12.96 11.27 17.58
C SER A 30 -11.97 10.16 17.20
N LYS A 31 -12.05 9.04 17.91
CA LYS A 31 -11.20 7.88 17.63
C LYS A 31 -11.39 7.41 16.19
N ASP A 32 -12.63 7.28 15.72
CA ASP A 32 -12.92 6.72 14.39
C ASP A 32 -12.47 7.66 13.27
N GLU A 33 -12.69 8.97 13.42
CA GLU A 33 -12.18 9.98 12.48
C GLU A 33 -10.65 9.98 12.44
N ARG A 34 -9.98 9.78 13.58
CA ARG A 34 -8.52 9.70 13.61
C ARG A 34 -7.99 8.42 12.95
N TRP A 35 -8.71 7.31 13.05
CA TRP A 35 -8.37 6.06 12.35
C TRP A 35 -8.48 6.18 10.82
N ASP A 36 -9.16 7.21 10.34
CA ASP A 36 -9.22 7.58 8.93
C ASP A 36 -8.02 8.44 8.48
N ILE A 37 -7.02 8.62 9.36
CA ILE A 37 -5.68 9.13 9.03
C ILE A 37 -4.69 7.97 9.18
N PHE A 38 -3.94 7.67 8.12
CA PHE A 38 -3.05 6.50 8.12
C PHE A 38 -1.86 6.68 7.17
N PRO A 39 -0.77 5.89 7.33
CA PRO A 39 0.40 5.96 6.46
C PRO A 39 0.06 5.65 5.00
N ARG A 40 0.62 6.45 4.09
CA ARG A 40 0.43 6.31 2.64
C ARG A 40 0.89 4.95 2.12
N SER A 41 1.99 4.44 2.65
CA SER A 41 2.55 3.15 2.29
C SER A 41 3.02 2.39 3.52
N ASP A 42 3.30 1.11 3.32
CA ASP A 42 3.81 0.22 4.37
C ASP A 42 5.35 0.36 4.51
N SER A 43 5.97 1.29 3.78
CA SER A 43 7.41 1.54 3.81
C SER A 43 7.79 2.32 5.06
N ILE A 44 8.79 1.83 5.80
CA ILE A 44 9.36 2.52 6.96
C ILE A 44 10.06 3.84 6.61
N PHE A 45 10.36 4.07 5.33
CA PHE A 45 10.97 5.31 4.83
C PHE A 45 9.93 6.35 4.41
N ASP A 46 8.66 5.96 4.28
CA ASP A 46 7.57 6.86 3.88
C ASP A 46 6.73 7.26 5.09
N MET A 47 7.12 8.36 5.72
CA MET A 47 6.47 8.89 6.94
C MET A 47 5.26 9.79 6.63
N VAL A 48 4.72 9.72 5.40
CA VAL A 48 3.60 10.58 4.97
C VAL A 48 2.28 9.93 5.37
N ASP A 49 1.52 10.63 6.21
CA ASP A 49 0.13 10.28 6.50
C ASP A 49 -0.80 10.84 5.42
N VAL A 50 -1.74 10.03 4.97
CA VAL A 50 -2.86 10.45 4.13
C VAL A 50 -4.12 10.64 4.96
N VAL A 51 -5.00 11.51 4.49
CA VAL A 51 -6.28 11.80 5.14
C VAL A 51 -7.44 11.18 4.34
N GLY A 52 -8.24 10.35 5.00
CA GLY A 52 -9.48 9.85 4.44
C GLY A 52 -10.63 10.87 4.51
N PRO A 53 -11.78 10.57 3.91
CA PRO A 53 -12.89 11.50 3.77
C PRO A 53 -13.58 11.84 5.10
N ASP A 54 -13.61 10.91 6.06
CA ASP A 54 -14.28 11.14 7.35
C ASP A 54 -13.42 12.05 8.23
N ALA A 55 -12.11 11.79 8.28
CA ALA A 55 -11.14 12.69 8.89
C ALA A 55 -11.17 14.09 8.25
N ALA A 56 -11.15 14.15 6.91
CA ALA A 56 -11.17 15.40 6.17
C ALA A 56 -12.44 16.22 6.45
N SER A 57 -13.61 15.56 6.50
CA SER A 57 -14.89 16.21 6.82
C SER A 57 -14.90 16.79 8.23
N ALA A 58 -14.40 16.03 9.22
CA ALA A 58 -14.29 16.48 10.60
C ALA A 58 -13.32 17.68 10.76
N ILE A 59 -12.16 17.62 10.11
CA ILE A 59 -11.20 18.74 10.06
C ILE A 59 -11.84 19.98 9.43
N LEU A 60 -12.58 19.82 8.33
CA LEU A 60 -13.24 20.92 7.64
C LEU A 60 -14.35 21.54 8.49
N LYS A 61 -15.13 20.72 9.19
CA LYS A 61 -16.13 21.18 10.16
C LYS A 61 -15.48 21.98 11.29
N ALA A 62 -14.36 21.52 11.83
CA ALA A 62 -13.61 22.23 12.86
C ALA A 62 -13.02 23.56 12.34
N TYR A 63 -12.53 23.59 11.10
CA TYR A 63 -12.09 24.83 10.45
C TYR A 63 -13.23 25.84 10.37
N ARG A 64 -14.40 25.42 9.87
CA ARG A 64 -15.59 26.26 9.75
C ARG A 64 -16.08 26.80 11.10
N ALA A 65 -15.88 26.04 12.17
CA ALA A 65 -16.18 26.44 13.54
C ALA A 65 -15.10 27.36 14.17
N GLY A 66 -14.00 27.64 13.47
CA GLY A 66 -12.88 28.42 14.01
C GLY A 66 -12.07 27.71 15.09
N ALA A 67 -12.22 26.39 15.23
CA ALA A 67 -11.56 25.59 16.26
C ALA A 67 -10.10 25.24 15.91
N LEU A 68 -9.67 25.47 14.67
CA LEU A 68 -8.29 25.23 14.25
C LEU A 68 -7.38 26.41 14.63
N PRO A 69 -6.09 26.18 14.94
CA PRO A 69 -5.14 27.25 15.20
C PRO A 69 -4.91 28.13 13.96
N MET A 70 -5.37 29.39 13.99
CA MET A 70 -5.23 30.34 12.89
C MET A 70 -4.10 31.37 13.11
N ASN A 71 -3.65 32.01 12.03
CA ASN A 71 -2.80 33.19 12.08
C ASN A 71 -3.56 34.37 12.69
N ARG A 72 -2.83 35.33 13.27
CA ARG A 72 -3.45 36.45 13.97
C ARG A 72 -4.19 37.32 12.96
N GLY A 73 -5.47 37.63 13.23
CA GLY A 73 -6.31 38.46 12.36
C GLY A 73 -6.89 37.72 11.16
N GLU A 74 -6.58 36.44 10.98
CA GLU A 74 -7.22 35.61 9.96
C GLU A 74 -8.61 35.18 10.41
N VAL A 75 -9.49 35.03 9.43
CA VAL A 75 -10.87 34.56 9.61
C VAL A 75 -11.12 33.37 8.68
N VAL A 76 -12.12 32.56 9.02
CA VAL A 76 -12.56 31.43 8.19
C VAL A 76 -13.00 31.94 6.82
N ARG A 77 -12.59 31.25 5.76
CA ARG A 77 -12.94 31.55 4.36
C ARG A 77 -13.47 30.30 3.67
N GLU A 78 -13.96 30.47 2.44
CA GLU A 78 -14.33 29.33 1.60
C GLU A 78 -13.11 28.47 1.25
N THR A 79 -13.38 27.18 1.09
CA THR A 79 -12.36 26.12 0.96
C THR A 79 -12.63 25.23 -0.25
N PRO A 80 -12.73 25.79 -1.48
CA PRO A 80 -13.19 25.05 -2.65
C PRO A 80 -12.39 23.76 -2.92
N LEU A 81 -11.07 23.77 -2.67
CA LEU A 81 -10.23 22.59 -2.84
C LEU A 81 -10.47 21.51 -1.78
N ALA A 82 -10.73 21.90 -0.53
CA ALA A 82 -11.06 20.95 0.53
C ALA A 82 -12.47 20.38 0.36
N ASP A 83 -13.40 21.19 -0.14
CA ASP A 83 -14.76 20.78 -0.50
C ASP A 83 -14.75 19.78 -1.66
N GLN A 84 -14.02 20.09 -2.73
CA GLN A 84 -13.85 19.20 -3.88
C GLN A 84 -13.24 17.85 -3.51
N TYR A 85 -12.34 17.82 -2.52
CA TYR A 85 -11.79 16.56 -2.01
C TYR A 85 -12.88 15.62 -1.47
N LEU A 86 -13.90 16.18 -0.81
CA LEU A 86 -15.01 15.45 -0.22
C LEU A 86 -16.09 15.04 -1.23
N GLU A 87 -16.14 15.67 -2.40
CA GLU A 87 -17.06 15.24 -3.49
C GLU A 87 -16.82 13.78 -3.91
N ASN A 88 -15.57 13.32 -3.80
CA ASN A 88 -15.19 11.94 -4.13
C ASN A 88 -15.18 11.00 -2.90
N ALA A 89 -15.83 11.38 -1.80
CA ALA A 89 -15.74 10.66 -0.52
C ALA A 89 -16.02 9.16 -0.65
N ASP A 90 -17.08 8.75 -1.37
CA ASP A 90 -17.44 7.34 -1.47
C ASP A 90 -16.39 6.51 -2.22
N VAL A 91 -15.79 7.09 -3.27
CA VAL A 91 -14.67 6.46 -4.00
C VAL A 91 -13.46 6.31 -3.07
N LEU A 92 -13.19 7.31 -2.24
CA LEU A 92 -12.09 7.25 -1.27
C LEU A 92 -12.38 6.20 -0.19
N ARG A 93 -13.59 6.14 0.36
CA ARG A 93 -14.00 5.12 1.34
C ARG A 93 -13.84 3.71 0.78
N ALA A 94 -14.27 3.47 -0.46
CA ALA A 94 -14.11 2.18 -1.12
C ALA A 94 -12.63 1.78 -1.27
N LYS A 95 -11.75 2.73 -1.66
CA LYS A 95 -10.30 2.49 -1.74
C LYS A 95 -9.68 2.17 -0.38
N ILE A 96 -10.13 2.84 0.68
CA ILE A 96 -9.66 2.60 2.04
C ILE A 96 -10.10 1.22 2.53
N ALA A 97 -11.37 0.87 2.33
CA ALA A 97 -11.91 -0.43 2.67
C ALA A 97 -11.14 -1.56 1.96
N GLU A 98 -10.87 -1.39 0.66
CA GLU A 98 -10.10 -2.36 -0.13
C GLU A 98 -8.65 -2.49 0.38
N ARG A 99 -7.97 -1.38 0.67
CA ARG A 99 -6.63 -1.41 1.28
C ARG A 99 -6.63 -2.16 2.62
N ARG A 100 -7.61 -1.88 3.48
CA ARG A 100 -7.76 -2.55 4.79
C ARG A 100 -8.05 -4.04 4.63
N ARG A 101 -8.91 -4.42 3.69
CA ARG A 101 -9.18 -5.83 3.35
C ARG A 101 -7.91 -6.54 2.93
N LYS A 102 -7.14 -5.98 1.99
CA LYS A 102 -5.85 -6.55 1.56
C LYS A 102 -4.84 -6.67 2.70
N GLN A 103 -4.78 -5.68 3.59
CA GLN A 103 -3.94 -5.77 4.78
C GLN A 103 -4.38 -6.91 5.72
N ALA A 104 -5.70 -7.09 5.88
CA ALA A 104 -6.27 -8.18 6.67
C ALA A 104 -6.01 -9.56 6.03
N CYS A 105 -6.05 -9.66 4.69
CA CYS A 105 -5.74 -10.90 3.95
C CYS A 105 -4.37 -11.49 4.30
N VAL A 106 -3.40 -10.62 4.63
CA VAL A 106 -2.08 -11.08 5.07
C VAL A 106 -2.18 -11.90 6.35
N ASN A 107 -3.07 -11.54 7.28
CA ASN A 107 -3.27 -12.24 8.54
C ASN A 107 -4.27 -13.39 8.43
N ASP A 108 -5.28 -13.23 7.58
CA ASP A 108 -6.39 -14.17 7.40
C ASP A 108 -6.60 -14.43 5.90
N VAL A 109 -6.15 -15.61 5.46
CA VAL A 109 -6.23 -16.02 4.05
C VAL A 109 -7.65 -16.27 3.56
N SER A 110 -8.64 -16.39 4.45
CA SER A 110 -10.04 -16.58 4.06
C SER A 110 -10.66 -15.35 3.41
N LEU A 111 -10.05 -14.17 3.61
CA LEU A 111 -10.46 -12.90 3.01
C LEU A 111 -9.93 -12.69 1.59
N VAL A 112 -9.04 -13.58 1.13
CA VAL A 112 -8.43 -13.51 -0.20
C VAL A 112 -9.46 -13.89 -1.24
N GLU A 113 -9.57 -13.08 -2.28
CA GLU A 113 -10.41 -13.34 -3.44
C GLU A 113 -9.55 -13.71 -4.66
N GLU A 114 -10.10 -14.40 -5.66
CA GLU A 114 -9.33 -14.82 -6.83
C GLU A 114 -8.70 -13.63 -7.58
N ARG A 115 -9.37 -12.47 -7.62
CA ARG A 115 -8.83 -11.23 -8.22
C ARG A 115 -7.53 -10.75 -7.56
N ASP A 116 -7.28 -11.14 -6.31
CA ASP A 116 -6.06 -10.78 -5.58
C ASP A 116 -4.85 -11.60 -6.02
N LEU A 117 -5.04 -12.73 -6.71
CA LEU A 117 -3.94 -13.59 -7.16
C LEU A 117 -3.04 -12.90 -8.21
N LEU A 118 -3.53 -11.82 -8.82
CA LEU A 118 -2.75 -10.96 -9.71
C LEU A 118 -1.84 -9.97 -8.97
N ASP A 119 -2.07 -9.74 -7.68
CA ASP A 119 -1.27 -8.84 -6.84
C ASP A 119 -0.11 -9.62 -6.19
N ASN A 120 0.98 -9.75 -6.95
CA ASN A 120 2.16 -10.50 -6.52
C ASN A 120 2.78 -9.98 -5.21
N ARG A 121 2.62 -8.69 -4.88
CA ARG A 121 3.11 -8.12 -3.61
C ARG A 121 2.25 -8.56 -2.43
N LEU A 122 0.94 -8.61 -2.60
CA LEU A 122 0.04 -9.16 -1.59
C LEU A 122 0.30 -10.66 -1.39
N LEU A 123 0.43 -11.42 -2.48
CA LEU A 123 0.76 -12.84 -2.41
C LEU A 123 2.07 -13.10 -1.68
N ASP A 124 3.13 -12.35 -2.01
CA ASP A 124 4.43 -12.57 -1.36
C ASP A 124 4.36 -12.36 0.16
N ARG A 125 3.62 -11.35 0.62
CA ARG A 125 3.38 -11.11 2.05
C ARG A 125 2.57 -12.23 2.72
N ILE A 126 1.54 -12.74 2.05
CA ILE A 126 0.73 -13.87 2.52
C ILE A 126 1.62 -15.11 2.65
N PHE A 127 2.34 -15.48 1.60
CA PHE A 127 3.24 -16.64 1.60
C PHE A 127 4.33 -16.52 2.65
N TRP A 128 4.96 -15.35 2.77
CA TRP A 128 5.96 -15.12 3.80
C TRP A 128 5.41 -15.35 5.21
N LYS A 129 4.19 -14.87 5.50
CA LYS A 129 3.58 -15.00 6.82
C LYS A 129 3.14 -16.44 7.12
N HIS A 130 2.53 -17.13 6.15
CA HIS A 130 1.85 -18.42 6.39
C HIS A 130 2.69 -19.65 6.02
N ALA A 131 3.64 -19.52 5.08
CA ALA A 131 4.52 -20.61 4.63
C ALA A 131 6.01 -20.34 4.90
N GLY A 132 6.39 -19.11 5.23
CA GLY A 132 7.78 -18.73 5.46
C GLY A 132 8.57 -18.48 4.18
N LYS A 133 9.89 -18.68 4.26
CA LYS A 133 10.81 -18.43 3.16
C LYS A 133 10.86 -19.65 2.22
N GLY A 134 10.84 -19.39 0.91
CA GLY A 134 11.06 -20.39 -0.13
C GLY A 134 9.81 -20.71 -0.94
N GLU A 135 9.83 -21.88 -1.57
CA GLU A 135 8.73 -22.40 -2.36
C GLU A 135 7.67 -23.05 -1.48
N ALA A 136 6.40 -22.85 -1.82
CA ALA A 136 5.28 -23.41 -1.07
C ALA A 136 4.01 -23.41 -1.92
N THR A 137 3.01 -24.17 -1.48
CA THR A 137 1.66 -24.11 -2.04
C THR A 137 0.67 -23.77 -0.93
N LEU A 138 -0.20 -22.79 -1.18
CA LEU A 138 -1.29 -22.39 -0.28
C LEU A 138 -2.62 -22.50 -1.02
N THR A 139 -3.69 -22.81 -0.29
CA THR A 139 -5.05 -22.72 -0.83
C THR A 139 -5.60 -21.33 -0.53
N LEU A 140 -5.84 -20.53 -1.57
CA LEU A 140 -6.33 -19.15 -1.50
C LEU A 140 -7.59 -19.04 -2.35
N ALA A 141 -8.68 -18.48 -1.82
CA ALA A 141 -9.98 -18.46 -2.52
C ALA A 141 -10.45 -19.85 -3.03
N GLY A 142 -10.08 -20.93 -2.33
CA GLY A 142 -10.35 -22.31 -2.76
C GLY A 142 -9.45 -22.83 -3.90
N ILE A 143 -8.48 -22.04 -4.35
CA ILE A 143 -7.56 -22.35 -5.45
C ILE A 143 -6.18 -22.69 -4.87
N ALA A 144 -5.56 -23.77 -5.36
CA ALA A 144 -4.17 -24.08 -5.04
C ALA A 144 -3.23 -23.13 -5.81
N VAL A 145 -2.52 -22.29 -5.06
CA VAL A 145 -1.54 -21.33 -5.58
C VAL A 145 -0.16 -21.79 -5.15
N THR A 146 0.76 -21.94 -6.10
CA THR A 146 2.14 -22.36 -5.86
C THR A 146 3.09 -21.17 -6.05
N LYS A 147 3.88 -20.86 -5.01
CA LYS A 147 5.00 -19.92 -5.06
C LYS A 147 6.27 -20.66 -5.44
N SER A 148 6.97 -20.15 -6.45
CA SER A 148 8.30 -20.58 -6.86
C SER A 148 9.30 -19.44 -6.68
N VAL A 149 10.53 -19.79 -6.32
CA VAL A 149 11.61 -18.82 -6.07
C VAL A 149 12.87 -19.32 -6.77
N HIS A 150 13.35 -18.55 -7.75
CA HIS A 150 14.54 -18.90 -8.51
C HIS A 150 15.63 -17.85 -8.33
N GLY A 151 16.84 -18.29 -7.97
CA GLY A 151 18.00 -17.42 -7.80
C GLY A 151 18.86 -17.36 -9.06
N TYR A 152 19.23 -16.16 -9.48
CA TYR A 152 20.14 -15.88 -10.59
C TYR A 152 21.40 -15.20 -10.07
N GLN A 153 22.56 -15.82 -10.27
CA GLN A 153 23.82 -15.23 -9.80
C GLN A 153 24.22 -14.01 -10.65
N THR A 154 24.79 -12.99 -10.01
CA THR A 154 25.44 -11.91 -10.76
C THR A 154 26.66 -12.45 -11.54
N ASN A 155 27.14 -11.73 -12.56
CA ASN A 155 28.35 -12.15 -13.29
C ASN A 155 29.58 -12.32 -12.38
N SER A 156 29.66 -11.53 -11.30
CA SER A 156 30.71 -11.66 -10.28
C SER A 156 30.53 -12.90 -9.38
N GLY A 157 29.32 -13.47 -9.30
CA GLY A 157 28.98 -14.55 -8.37
C GLY A 157 28.74 -14.12 -6.93
N GLU A 158 29.00 -12.86 -6.60
CA GLU A 158 28.94 -12.35 -5.22
C GLU A 158 27.51 -12.19 -4.71
N ASN A 159 26.57 -11.88 -5.61
CA ASN A 159 25.17 -11.63 -5.25
C ASN A 159 24.24 -12.55 -6.05
N THR A 160 23.06 -12.79 -5.50
CA THR A 160 21.98 -13.54 -6.17
C THR A 160 20.74 -12.67 -6.22
N ASP A 161 20.27 -12.39 -7.43
CA ASP A 161 18.95 -11.78 -7.64
C ASP A 161 17.91 -12.89 -7.68
N TYR A 162 16.68 -12.61 -7.24
CA TYR A 162 15.63 -13.61 -7.19
C TYR A 162 14.46 -13.24 -8.10
N GLU A 163 13.97 -14.23 -8.85
CA GLU A 163 12.65 -14.22 -9.45
C GLU A 163 11.67 -14.92 -8.49
N VAL A 164 10.56 -14.26 -8.20
CA VAL A 164 9.43 -14.85 -7.46
C VAL A 164 8.23 -14.91 -8.38
N SER A 165 7.69 -16.11 -8.55
CA SER A 165 6.52 -16.38 -9.39
C SER A 165 5.47 -17.17 -8.63
N PHE A 166 4.21 -16.89 -8.94
CA PHE A 166 3.03 -17.57 -8.40
C PHE A 166 2.27 -18.19 -9.58
N HIS A 167 1.85 -19.43 -9.41
CA HIS A 167 1.14 -20.19 -10.44
C HIS A 167 -0.13 -20.79 -9.87
N TRP A 168 -1.21 -20.76 -10.63
CA TRP A 168 -2.48 -21.37 -10.24
C TRP A 168 -3.33 -21.72 -11.47
N ILE A 169 -4.38 -22.51 -11.21
CA ILE A 169 -5.47 -22.75 -12.17
C ILE A 169 -6.67 -21.94 -11.66
N GLY A 170 -7.17 -21.02 -12.48
CA GLY A 170 -8.32 -20.19 -12.14
C GLY A 170 -9.60 -21.00 -11.94
N SER A 171 -10.62 -20.37 -11.38
CA SER A 171 -11.95 -21.02 -11.24
C SER A 171 -12.58 -21.38 -12.58
N ASP A 172 -12.16 -20.73 -13.65
CA ASP A 172 -12.50 -21.02 -15.06
C ASP A 172 -11.65 -22.15 -15.69
N GLY A 173 -10.69 -22.71 -14.96
CA GLY A 173 -9.80 -23.76 -15.44
C GLY A 173 -8.58 -23.25 -16.23
N GLU A 174 -8.41 -21.94 -16.40
CA GLU A 174 -7.25 -21.39 -17.11
C GLU A 174 -6.00 -21.36 -16.21
N ARG A 175 -4.85 -21.70 -16.79
CA ARG A 175 -3.56 -21.54 -16.10
C ARG A 175 -3.14 -20.07 -16.10
N ARG A 176 -2.80 -19.56 -14.92
CA ARG A 176 -2.38 -18.17 -14.72
C ARG A 176 -1.11 -18.10 -13.89
N SER A 177 -0.40 -16.99 -14.05
CA SER A 177 0.74 -16.67 -13.22
C SER A 177 0.86 -15.18 -12.95
N SER A 178 1.53 -14.83 -11.86
CA SER A 178 1.95 -13.48 -11.49
C SER A 178 3.34 -13.54 -10.86
N GLY A 179 4.09 -12.44 -10.84
CA GLY A 179 5.44 -12.47 -10.29
C GLY A 179 6.21 -11.17 -10.49
N THR A 180 7.44 -11.15 -9.99
CA THR A 180 8.36 -10.03 -10.20
C THR A 180 8.89 -9.96 -11.63
N GLY A 181 8.75 -11.05 -12.39
CA GLY A 181 9.46 -11.28 -13.63
C GLY A 181 10.94 -11.58 -13.40
N LYS A 182 11.64 -11.89 -14.49
CA LYS A 182 13.07 -12.19 -14.48
C LYS A 182 13.90 -10.95 -14.11
N PRO A 183 14.77 -11.03 -13.08
CA PRO A 183 15.68 -9.93 -12.76
C PRO A 183 16.77 -9.79 -13.85
N PRO A 184 17.49 -8.65 -13.90
CA PRO A 184 18.58 -8.45 -14.86
C PRO A 184 19.64 -9.56 -14.83
N ALA A 185 19.95 -10.10 -13.65
CA ALA A 185 20.92 -11.19 -13.53
C ALA A 185 20.49 -12.48 -14.27
N ALA A 186 19.19 -12.67 -14.55
CA ALA A 186 18.71 -13.82 -15.32
C ALA A 186 19.29 -13.90 -16.73
N PHE A 187 19.75 -12.77 -17.28
CA PHE A 187 20.31 -12.68 -18.63
C PHE A 187 21.85 -12.67 -18.66
N ASN A 188 22.47 -12.81 -17.49
CA ASN A 188 23.91 -12.90 -17.35
C ASN A 188 24.44 -14.17 -18.02
N ARG A 189 25.64 -14.06 -18.60
CA ARG A 189 26.34 -15.19 -19.23
C ARG A 189 26.47 -16.39 -18.29
N ARG A 190 26.67 -16.14 -17.00
CA ARG A 190 26.77 -17.17 -15.96
C ARG A 190 25.49 -18.01 -15.81
N ASN A 191 24.31 -17.44 -16.07
CA ASN A 191 23.02 -18.13 -15.98
C ASN A 191 22.49 -18.59 -17.35
N ASP A 192 23.33 -18.54 -18.38
CA ASP A 192 22.96 -18.88 -19.76
C ASP A 192 23.75 -20.11 -20.20
N ALA A 193 23.08 -21.26 -20.31
CA ALA A 193 23.73 -22.53 -20.62
C ALA A 193 24.49 -22.52 -21.96
N ASP A 194 24.04 -21.75 -22.96
CA ASP A 194 24.66 -21.69 -24.29
C ASP A 194 25.87 -20.76 -24.31
N ARG A 195 25.94 -19.80 -23.37
CA ARG A 195 27.06 -18.87 -23.22
C ARG A 195 27.96 -19.20 -22.02
N ASN A 196 27.58 -20.19 -21.22
CA ASN A 196 28.35 -20.65 -20.07
C ASN A 196 29.41 -21.67 -20.53
N TRP A 197 30.40 -21.19 -21.28
CA TRP A 197 31.55 -21.94 -21.79
C TRP A 197 32.52 -22.42 -20.68
N GLY A 198 32.03 -23.15 -19.67
CA GLY A 198 32.86 -23.82 -18.66
C GLY A 198 33.47 -22.91 -17.59
N LEU A 199 32.88 -21.74 -17.30
CA LEU A 199 33.17 -21.04 -16.05
C LEU A 199 32.48 -21.80 -14.91
N HIS A 200 33.15 -22.85 -14.43
CA HIS A 200 32.76 -23.56 -13.22
C HIS A 200 32.79 -22.64 -11.98
N GLU A 201 32.01 -23.04 -10.99
CA GLU A 201 31.76 -22.43 -9.66
C GLU A 201 32.92 -21.63 -9.06
#